data_AF-A0A838G9Z8-F1
#
_entry.id   AF-A0A838G9Z8-F1
#
_cell.length_a   1.000
_cell.length_b   1.000
_cell.length_c   1.000
_cell.angle_alpha   90.00
_cell.angle_beta   90.00
_cell.angle_gamma   90.00
#
_symmetry.space_group_name_H-M   'P 1'
#
loop_
_entity.id
_entity.type
_entity.pdbx_description
1 polymer ?
#
loop_
_entity_poly.entity_id
_entity_poly.type
_entity_poly.pdbx_seq_one_letter_code
_entity_poly.pdbx_strand_id
1 'polypeptide(L)'
;MAQHAGFAAAVTIRERTLAIALEAAYANGSFPTRLAEDLPFGGPKVVTDLFLGQPEVQCEGATSLLVLSLGVWGRVRVTEGTDPEQLVDMVGDVEITLDATFGPGKSVQLEAEGDAIVVRRWTAVVTSPSTPAGITAYLTGDEFKDRIQDILRGAVLVGKIALPSIDVSFLGPIGPQAQTVKGKVRNGALLLGFNVDNDTATIIGDPEALLDFAGSNEIAAVVNADATAVLLDDLHTRLLDAVEEEDASLDRFTVTPRAGYFYVDGAASNSDGTVNFTFHLVPQMVHTRPGAFFPADPTSRRVKPRTWPALEFRIEGVETDVDRSFWTIVKEAFFGLLTAGLAVLYAESLISATAGSFSSQLQSAKPGSAIARVRRTLPPSGGVGVRIGVEQFDISPAGTFVGISVRSTATAAAVLGPTVVPRDYAGERLRYDVRLPSGSHLHDPALRVRWRLEDRTNNLVLVDDDRPAMGRMRLEFTPSASPSASDFSVVARVYRQLSTQVTEVATQSLNVHLREALPSAAYTRWRSQVRNPQIKLDPVADTWSYQGDAQVRRWSEWHRTDAPCHAVNATNRYRFEQEVADRLPFPMRLLETHRKGLCPYCFYGGPAGVNPAL
;
A
#
# COMPACT_ATOMS: atom_id res chain seq x y z
N MET A 1 2.17 -34.91 -4.23
CA MET A 1 3.28 -34.19 -4.90
C MET A 1 3.67 -33.02 -4.02
N ALA A 2 4.96 -32.72 -3.91
CA ALA A 2 5.44 -31.62 -3.09
C ALA A 2 5.09 -30.28 -3.75
N GLN A 3 4.61 -29.31 -2.96
CA GLN A 3 4.09 -28.02 -3.44
C GLN A 3 5.14 -27.16 -4.17
N HIS A 4 6.42 -27.38 -3.87
CA HIS A 4 7.54 -26.68 -4.49
C HIS A 4 7.97 -27.26 -5.85
N ALA A 5 7.40 -28.39 -6.32
CA ALA A 5 7.69 -28.96 -7.66
C ALA A 5 9.19 -29.12 -8.01
N GLY A 6 10.04 -29.36 -7.00
CA GLY A 6 11.49 -29.47 -7.17
C GLY A 6 12.27 -28.15 -7.18
N PHE A 7 11.60 -27.00 -7.19
CA PHE A 7 12.24 -25.68 -7.08
C PHE A 7 12.81 -25.43 -5.68
N ALA A 8 13.76 -24.49 -5.55
CA ALA A 8 14.27 -24.04 -4.26
C ALA A 8 13.19 -23.30 -3.46
N ALA A 9 12.40 -22.49 -4.16
CA ALA A 9 11.15 -21.95 -3.66
C ALA A 9 10.10 -21.95 -4.76
N ALA A 10 8.84 -21.99 -4.38
CA ALA A 10 7.70 -21.74 -5.26
C ALA A 10 6.79 -20.69 -4.64
N VAL A 11 6.16 -19.87 -5.48
CA VAL A 11 5.19 -18.85 -5.08
C VAL A 11 3.92 -19.00 -5.90
N THR A 12 2.78 -18.94 -5.23
CA THR A 12 1.46 -18.82 -5.86
C THR A 12 0.90 -17.42 -5.59
N ILE A 13 0.46 -16.71 -6.62
CA ILE A 13 -0.18 -15.40 -6.54
C ILE A 13 -1.53 -15.50 -7.24
N ARG A 14 -2.62 -15.26 -6.50
CA ARG A 14 -3.96 -15.28 -7.09
C ARG A 14 -4.22 -14.09 -7.98
N GLU A 15 -5.04 -14.29 -9.01
CA GLU A 15 -5.52 -13.24 -9.91
C GLU A 15 -6.08 -12.04 -9.15
N ARG A 16 -6.82 -12.29 -8.07
CA ARG A 16 -7.35 -11.23 -7.19
C ARG A 16 -6.25 -10.33 -6.63
N THR A 17 -5.11 -10.89 -6.25
CA THR A 17 -3.97 -10.11 -5.76
C THR A 17 -3.42 -9.21 -6.85
N LEU A 18 -3.27 -9.74 -8.07
CA LEU A 18 -2.83 -8.97 -9.23
C LEU A 18 -3.83 -7.86 -9.57
N ALA A 19 -5.13 -8.14 -9.50
CA ALA A 19 -6.19 -7.16 -9.70
C ALA A 19 -6.15 -6.04 -8.64
N ILE A 20 -5.95 -6.38 -7.36
CA ILE A 20 -5.76 -5.39 -6.29
C ILE A 20 -4.51 -4.53 -6.54
N ALA A 21 -3.41 -5.14 -6.98
CA ALA A 21 -2.18 -4.41 -7.27
C ALA A 21 -2.37 -3.43 -8.44
N LEU A 22 -3.06 -3.84 -9.51
CA LEU A 22 -3.39 -2.99 -10.65
C LEU A 22 -4.38 -1.88 -10.28
N GLU A 23 -5.43 -2.19 -9.51
CA GLU A 23 -6.37 -1.20 -8.99
C GLU A 23 -5.63 -0.12 -8.18
N ALA A 24 -4.73 -0.55 -7.28
CA ALA A 24 -3.92 0.36 -6.50
C ALA A 24 -2.95 1.17 -7.36
N ALA A 25 -2.29 0.55 -8.34
CA ALA A 25 -1.38 1.23 -9.25
C ALA A 25 -2.11 2.31 -10.07
N TYR A 26 -3.30 2.00 -10.57
CA TYR A 26 -4.15 2.92 -11.31
C TYR A 26 -4.65 4.07 -10.43
N ALA A 27 -5.28 3.76 -9.30
CA ALA A 27 -5.88 4.76 -8.41
C ALA A 27 -4.84 5.65 -7.72
N ASN A 28 -3.61 5.16 -7.51
CA ASN A 28 -2.55 5.91 -6.85
C ASN A 28 -1.60 6.61 -7.84
N GLY A 29 -1.85 6.50 -9.15
CA GLY A 29 -1.15 7.25 -10.20
C GLY A 29 0.19 6.67 -10.65
N SER A 30 0.48 5.39 -10.37
CA SER A 30 1.67 4.71 -10.88
C SER A 30 1.42 3.96 -12.20
N PHE A 31 0.17 3.76 -12.60
CA PHE A 31 -0.20 3.25 -13.91
C PHE A 31 -0.52 4.42 -14.87
N PRO A 32 -0.07 4.39 -16.14
CA PRO A 32 -0.35 5.45 -17.09
C PRO A 32 -1.85 5.53 -17.41
N THR A 33 -2.42 6.73 -17.34
CA THR A 33 -3.84 6.96 -17.68
C THR A 33 -4.03 7.52 -19.08
N ARG A 34 -2.94 7.69 -19.84
CA ARG A 34 -2.97 8.36 -21.15
C ARG A 34 -1.95 7.74 -22.10
N LEU A 35 -2.39 7.47 -23.32
CA LEU A 35 -1.57 7.10 -24.46
C LEU A 35 -1.58 8.29 -25.42
N ALA A 36 -0.49 9.06 -25.40
CA ALA A 36 -0.32 10.27 -26.20
C ALA A 36 0.96 10.17 -27.04
N GLU A 37 0.93 9.30 -28.05
CA GLU A 37 2.10 8.95 -28.86
C GLU A 37 1.76 8.99 -30.36
N ASP A 38 2.79 9.25 -31.17
CA ASP A 38 2.71 9.11 -32.63
C ASP A 38 2.80 7.62 -32.98
N LEU A 39 1.85 7.11 -33.79
CA LEU A 39 1.93 5.74 -34.29
C LEU A 39 3.06 5.64 -35.32
N PRO A 40 4.08 4.79 -35.09
CA PRO A 40 5.17 4.61 -36.04
C PRO A 40 4.69 3.79 -37.25
N PHE A 41 5.41 3.90 -38.38
CA PHE A 41 5.37 3.08 -39.60
C PHE A 41 4.01 2.84 -40.30
N GLY A 42 3.99 2.91 -41.64
CA GLY A 42 2.83 2.52 -42.46
C GLY A 42 1.60 3.44 -42.35
N GLY A 43 0.69 3.36 -43.31
CA GLY A 43 -0.62 4.01 -43.26
C GLY A 43 -0.63 5.55 -43.14
N PRO A 44 -1.77 6.14 -42.69
CA PRO A 44 -1.85 7.57 -42.39
C PRO A 44 -0.99 7.92 -41.16
N LYS A 45 -0.58 9.19 -41.07
CA LYS A 45 0.06 9.73 -39.87
C LYS A 45 -1.00 9.86 -38.78
N VAL A 46 -0.74 9.26 -37.63
CA VAL A 46 -1.69 9.25 -36.52
C VAL A 46 -1.02 9.69 -35.23
N VAL A 47 -1.65 10.65 -34.56
CA VAL A 47 -1.29 11.03 -33.19
C VAL A 47 -2.42 10.64 -32.27
N THR A 48 -2.13 9.75 -31.34
CA THR A 48 -3.10 9.29 -30.34
C THR A 48 -3.17 10.29 -29.19
N ASP A 49 -4.37 10.48 -28.65
CA ASP A 49 -4.63 11.14 -27.37
C ASP A 49 -5.76 10.40 -26.67
N LEU A 50 -5.44 9.15 -26.28
CA LEU A 50 -6.38 8.22 -25.70
C LEU A 50 -6.20 8.16 -24.20
N PHE A 51 -7.29 8.30 -23.47
CA PHE A 51 -7.37 7.99 -22.05
C PHE A 51 -7.45 6.47 -21.87
N LEU A 52 -6.69 5.96 -20.91
CA LEU A 52 -6.66 4.55 -20.54
C LEU A 52 -7.49 4.35 -19.27
N GLY A 53 -8.54 3.55 -19.39
CA GLY A 53 -9.39 3.14 -18.28
C GLY A 53 -8.64 2.28 -17.27
N GLN A 54 -9.33 1.96 -16.16
CA GLN A 54 -8.77 1.07 -15.15
C GLN A 54 -8.51 -0.31 -15.79
N PRO A 55 -7.30 -0.86 -15.66
CA PRO A 55 -6.99 -2.17 -16.19
C PRO A 55 -7.60 -3.29 -15.34
N GLU A 56 -7.98 -4.37 -16.00
CA GLU A 56 -8.36 -5.65 -15.40
C GLU A 56 -7.35 -6.72 -15.81
N VAL A 57 -7.09 -7.69 -14.93
CA VAL A 57 -6.17 -8.80 -15.20
C VAL A 57 -6.86 -10.14 -15.00
N GLN A 58 -6.56 -11.06 -15.90
CA GLN A 58 -7.00 -12.44 -15.82
C GLN A 58 -5.82 -13.39 -15.96
N CYS A 59 -5.84 -14.46 -15.16
CA CYS A 59 -4.87 -15.54 -15.19
C CYS A 59 -5.44 -16.70 -16.03
N GLU A 60 -5.23 -16.67 -17.34
CA GLU A 60 -5.80 -17.63 -18.29
C GLU A 60 -5.01 -18.94 -18.33
N GLY A 61 -5.50 -19.95 -17.60
CA GLY A 61 -4.82 -21.24 -17.49
C GLY A 61 -4.77 -22.10 -18.76
N ALA A 62 -5.69 -21.88 -19.72
CA ALA A 62 -5.73 -22.67 -20.96
C ALA A 62 -4.56 -22.36 -21.91
N THR A 63 -4.15 -21.10 -21.94
CA THR A 63 -3.04 -20.60 -22.76
C THR A 63 -1.78 -20.32 -21.92
N SER A 64 -1.88 -20.42 -20.59
CA SER A 64 -0.83 -20.04 -19.64
C SER A 64 -0.38 -18.57 -19.77
N LEU A 65 -1.33 -17.68 -20.08
CA LEU A 65 -1.07 -16.26 -20.30
C LEU A 65 -1.67 -15.39 -19.20
N LEU A 66 -1.03 -14.26 -18.94
CA LEU A 66 -1.65 -13.14 -18.24
C LEU A 66 -2.36 -12.28 -19.28
N VAL A 67 -3.66 -12.03 -19.08
CA VAL A 67 -4.46 -11.19 -19.96
C VAL A 67 -4.77 -9.88 -19.24
N LEU A 68 -4.34 -8.77 -19.82
CA LEU A 68 -4.65 -7.42 -19.36
C LEU A 68 -5.71 -6.81 -20.28
N SER A 69 -6.86 -6.44 -19.73
CA SER A 69 -7.94 -5.77 -20.46
C SER A 69 -8.06 -4.33 -20.00
N LEU A 70 -8.20 -3.38 -20.93
CA LEU A 70 -8.44 -1.99 -20.58
C LEU A 70 -9.35 -1.30 -21.60
N GLY A 71 -10.27 -0.50 -21.09
CA GLY A 71 -11.05 0.42 -21.90
C GLY A 71 -10.19 1.59 -22.36
N VAL A 72 -10.42 2.06 -23.59
CA VAL A 72 -9.72 3.21 -24.18
C VAL A 72 -10.73 4.19 -24.75
N TRP A 73 -10.53 5.48 -24.53
CA TRP A 73 -11.38 6.50 -25.16
C TRP A 73 -10.66 7.83 -25.27
N GLY A 74 -10.98 8.60 -26.30
CA GLY A 74 -10.37 9.90 -26.49
C GLY A 74 -10.37 10.32 -27.93
N ARG A 75 -9.43 11.19 -28.26
CA ARG A 75 -9.34 11.80 -29.58
C ARG A 75 -8.09 11.32 -30.30
N VAL A 76 -8.22 11.07 -31.58
CA VAL A 76 -7.12 10.70 -32.47
C VAL A 76 -7.04 11.73 -33.59
N ARG A 77 -5.81 12.17 -33.89
CA ARG A 77 -5.51 13.02 -35.04
C ARG A 77 -5.01 12.15 -36.17
N VAL A 78 -5.69 12.18 -37.31
CA VAL A 78 -5.34 11.39 -38.50
C VAL A 78 -5.04 12.33 -39.66
N THR A 79 -3.92 12.10 -40.34
CA THR A 79 -3.53 12.82 -41.56
C THR A 79 -3.17 11.79 -42.63
N GLU A 80 -3.93 11.78 -43.72
CA GLU A 80 -3.73 10.88 -44.86
C GLU A 80 -3.15 11.67 -46.04
N GLY A 81 -1.88 11.42 -46.38
CA GLY A 81 -1.21 12.14 -47.47
C GLY A 81 -1.20 13.66 -47.30
N THR A 82 -1.83 14.37 -48.24
CA THR A 82 -1.99 15.84 -48.24
C THR A 82 -3.34 16.31 -47.69
N ASP A 83 -4.21 15.39 -47.27
CA ASP A 83 -5.55 15.74 -46.79
C ASP A 83 -5.48 16.51 -45.46
N PRO A 84 -6.47 17.39 -45.20
CA PRO A 84 -6.52 18.13 -43.95
C PRO A 84 -6.66 17.19 -42.76
N GLU A 85 -5.98 17.53 -41.66
CA GLU A 85 -6.02 16.79 -40.41
C GLU A 85 -7.45 16.55 -39.94
N GLN A 86 -7.77 15.28 -39.67
CA GLN A 86 -9.07 14.85 -39.15
C GLN A 86 -8.96 14.58 -37.66
N LEU A 87 -9.87 15.17 -36.88
CA LEU A 87 -10.02 14.94 -35.45
C LEU A 87 -11.14 13.93 -35.20
N VAL A 88 -10.79 12.74 -34.72
CA VAL A 88 -11.70 11.61 -34.57
C VAL A 88 -11.80 11.19 -33.12
N ASP A 89 -13.00 11.26 -32.54
CA ASP A 89 -13.31 10.78 -31.21
C ASP A 89 -13.68 9.29 -31.28
N MET A 90 -13.10 8.49 -30.41
CA MET A 90 -13.31 7.04 -30.41
C MET A 90 -13.37 6.46 -28.99
N VAL A 91 -14.02 5.30 -28.88
CA VAL A 91 -14.11 4.48 -27.67
C VAL A 91 -13.84 3.04 -28.04
N GLY A 92 -13.21 2.27 -27.17
CA GLY A 92 -12.90 0.88 -27.42
C GLY A 92 -12.35 0.15 -26.21
N ASP A 93 -11.92 -1.07 -26.44
CA ASP A 93 -11.25 -1.94 -25.49
C ASP A 93 -10.04 -2.60 -26.18
N VAL A 94 -8.97 -2.77 -25.42
CA VAL A 94 -7.80 -3.53 -25.85
C VAL A 94 -7.51 -4.65 -24.85
N GLU A 95 -7.32 -5.86 -25.36
CA GLU A 95 -6.82 -7.00 -24.59
C GLU A 95 -5.38 -7.30 -25.01
N ILE A 96 -4.49 -7.26 -24.03
CA ILE A 96 -3.07 -7.51 -24.17
C ILE A 96 -2.75 -8.82 -23.46
N THR A 97 -2.07 -9.74 -24.13
CA THR A 97 -1.55 -10.96 -23.52
C THR A 97 -0.07 -10.81 -23.24
N LEU A 98 0.34 -11.34 -22.08
CA LEU A 98 1.71 -11.33 -21.60
C LEU A 98 2.13 -12.76 -21.22
N ASP A 99 3.31 -13.15 -21.68
CA ASP A 99 3.95 -14.38 -21.23
C ASP A 99 4.44 -14.23 -19.79
N ALA A 100 4.27 -15.28 -18.98
CA ALA A 100 4.70 -15.32 -17.58
C ALA A 100 6.21 -15.59 -17.45
N THR A 101 7.04 -14.81 -18.15
CA THR A 101 8.50 -14.90 -18.11
C THR A 101 9.05 -13.84 -17.17
N PHE A 102 10.06 -14.21 -16.38
CA PHE A 102 10.44 -13.46 -15.19
C PHE A 102 11.95 -13.48 -14.97
N GLY A 103 12.51 -12.29 -14.76
CA GLY A 103 13.92 -12.12 -14.47
C GLY A 103 14.23 -12.36 -12.99
N PRO A 104 15.43 -12.89 -12.65
CA PRO A 104 15.86 -13.07 -11.28
C PRO A 104 16.12 -11.73 -10.58
N GLY A 105 16.05 -11.73 -9.24
CA GLY A 105 16.41 -10.56 -8.44
C GLY A 105 15.59 -10.42 -7.15
N LYS A 106 15.81 -9.30 -6.44
CA LYS A 106 15.04 -8.93 -5.23
C LYS A 106 13.55 -8.73 -5.52
N SER A 107 13.25 -8.23 -6.72
CA SER A 107 11.90 -8.23 -7.27
C SER A 107 11.95 -8.95 -8.60
N VAL A 108 10.98 -9.84 -8.80
CA VAL A 108 10.82 -10.54 -10.05
C VAL A 108 10.00 -9.66 -10.96
N GLN A 109 10.63 -9.14 -12.00
CA GLN A 109 9.96 -8.34 -13.01
C GLN A 109 9.57 -9.23 -14.17
N LEU A 110 8.35 -9.04 -14.67
CA LEU A 110 7.93 -9.66 -15.92
C LEU A 110 8.89 -9.19 -17.04
N GLU A 111 9.52 -10.13 -17.71
CA GLU A 111 10.45 -9.82 -18.81
C GLU A 111 9.67 -9.60 -20.10
N ALA A 112 9.86 -8.42 -20.68
CA ALA A 112 9.39 -8.14 -22.04
C ALA A 112 10.47 -8.59 -23.03
N GLU A 113 10.51 -9.88 -23.38
CA GLU A 113 11.12 -10.27 -24.64
C GLU A 113 10.28 -9.70 -25.80
N GLY A 114 10.90 -9.38 -26.94
CA GLY A 114 10.32 -8.49 -27.96
C GLY A 114 8.91 -8.88 -28.45
N ASP A 115 8.57 -10.17 -28.45
CA ASP A 115 7.26 -10.68 -28.85
C ASP A 115 6.31 -11.05 -27.69
N ALA A 116 6.74 -10.89 -26.44
CA ALA A 116 5.99 -11.28 -25.24
C ALA A 116 4.72 -10.45 -24.98
N ILE A 117 4.53 -9.35 -25.71
CA ILE A 117 3.35 -8.49 -25.61
C ILE A 117 2.57 -8.58 -26.91
N VAL A 118 1.37 -9.15 -26.86
CA VAL A 118 0.50 -9.29 -28.03
C VAL A 118 -0.84 -8.64 -27.75
N VAL A 119 -1.30 -7.78 -28.67
CA VAL A 119 -2.67 -7.28 -28.64
C VAL A 119 -3.55 -8.36 -29.24
N ARG A 120 -4.17 -9.18 -28.39
CA ARG A 120 -5.04 -10.27 -28.82
C ARG A 120 -6.32 -9.72 -29.43
N ARG A 121 -6.89 -8.69 -28.82
CA ARG A 121 -8.18 -8.12 -29.21
C ARG A 121 -8.13 -6.59 -29.21
N TRP A 122 -8.73 -6.02 -30.25
CA TRP A 122 -8.99 -4.60 -30.39
C TRP A 122 -10.44 -4.43 -30.80
N THR A 123 -11.23 -3.73 -30.01
CA THR A 123 -12.59 -3.35 -30.37
C THR A 123 -12.71 -1.86 -30.25
N ALA A 124 -12.96 -1.16 -31.35
CA ALA A 124 -13.11 0.28 -31.36
C ALA A 124 -14.35 0.71 -32.13
N VAL A 125 -14.93 1.83 -31.70
CA VAL A 125 -16.05 2.51 -32.34
C VAL A 125 -15.70 3.99 -32.48
N VAL A 126 -15.79 4.49 -33.71
CA VAL A 126 -15.68 5.92 -33.97
C VAL A 126 -17.00 6.59 -33.60
N THR A 127 -16.90 7.64 -32.78
CA THR A 127 -18.05 8.38 -32.24
C THR A 127 -18.19 9.77 -32.85
N SER A 128 -17.16 10.29 -33.52
CA SER A 128 -17.24 11.55 -34.26
C SER A 128 -18.21 11.46 -35.44
N PRO A 129 -19.20 12.36 -35.54
CA PRO A 129 -20.06 12.43 -36.71
C PRO A 129 -19.24 12.84 -37.94
N SER A 130 -19.63 12.34 -39.11
CA SER A 130 -19.04 12.70 -40.41
C SER A 130 -17.58 12.27 -40.63
N THR A 131 -17.05 11.34 -39.84
CA THR A 131 -15.74 10.73 -40.09
C THR A 131 -15.76 9.95 -41.42
N PRO A 132 -14.78 10.14 -42.33
CA PRO A 132 -14.69 9.36 -43.55
C PRO A 132 -14.66 7.85 -43.30
N ALA A 133 -15.30 7.08 -44.19
CA ALA A 133 -15.38 5.62 -44.06
C ALA A 133 -14.00 4.94 -44.06
N GLY A 134 -13.05 5.44 -44.86
CA GLY A 134 -11.67 4.93 -44.89
C GLY A 134 -10.95 5.08 -43.56
N ILE A 135 -11.04 6.26 -42.93
CA ILE A 135 -10.47 6.52 -41.60
C ILE A 135 -11.14 5.67 -40.53
N THR A 136 -12.46 5.50 -40.62
CA THR A 136 -13.20 4.63 -39.69
C THR A 136 -12.75 3.17 -39.80
N ALA A 137 -12.65 2.65 -41.03
CA ALA A 137 -12.17 1.30 -41.28
C ALA A 137 -10.72 1.09 -40.81
N TYR A 138 -9.85 2.08 -41.01
CA TYR A 138 -8.48 2.05 -40.54
C TYR A 138 -8.42 2.00 -38.99
N LEU A 139 -9.05 2.95 -38.28
CA LEU A 139 -8.99 3.03 -36.80
C LEU A 139 -9.61 1.81 -36.08
N THR A 140 -10.53 1.12 -36.74
CA THR A 140 -11.21 -0.07 -36.19
C THR A 140 -10.62 -1.39 -36.68
N GLY A 141 -9.68 -1.36 -37.64
CA GLY A 141 -9.11 -2.53 -38.30
C GLY A 141 -7.79 -3.01 -37.71
N ASP A 142 -7.29 -4.12 -38.28
CA ASP A 142 -6.07 -4.80 -37.81
C ASP A 142 -4.80 -3.95 -38.02
N GLU A 143 -4.71 -3.12 -39.06
CA GLU A 143 -3.54 -2.26 -39.28
C GLU A 143 -3.31 -1.28 -38.12
N PHE A 144 -4.37 -0.69 -37.57
CA PHE A 144 -4.28 0.18 -36.41
C PHE A 144 -3.93 -0.59 -35.13
N LYS A 145 -4.52 -1.78 -34.97
CA LYS A 145 -4.23 -2.71 -33.88
C LYS A 145 -2.74 -3.09 -33.84
N ASP A 146 -2.16 -3.45 -34.98
CA ASP A 146 -0.74 -3.83 -35.09
C ASP A 146 0.18 -2.66 -34.70
N ARG A 147 -0.14 -1.45 -35.14
CA ARG A 147 0.62 -0.24 -34.75
C ARG A 147 0.48 0.11 -33.27
N ILE A 148 -0.69 -0.12 -32.67
CA ILE A 148 -0.86 0.01 -31.21
C ILE A 148 0.02 -1.01 -30.49
N GLN A 149 0.05 -2.27 -30.95
CA GLN A 149 0.90 -3.30 -30.37
C GLN A 149 2.37 -2.87 -30.37
N ASP A 150 2.86 -2.32 -31.49
CA ASP A 150 4.23 -1.82 -31.59
C ASP A 150 4.53 -0.67 -30.65
N ILE A 151 3.59 0.27 -30.46
CA ILE A 151 3.74 1.32 -29.44
C ILE A 151 3.81 0.72 -28.04
N LEU A 152 2.90 -0.20 -27.70
CA LEU A 152 2.86 -0.80 -26.36
C LEU A 152 4.16 -1.55 -26.06
N ARG A 153 4.66 -2.32 -27.04
CA ARG A 153 5.98 -2.98 -26.99
C ARG A 153 7.08 -1.95 -26.76
N GLY A 154 7.14 -0.92 -27.60
CA GLY A 154 8.13 0.16 -27.48
C GLY A 154 8.07 0.87 -26.12
N ALA A 155 6.88 1.18 -25.64
CA ALA A 155 6.64 1.88 -24.38
C ALA A 155 7.07 1.03 -23.17
N VAL A 156 6.89 -0.29 -23.20
CA VAL A 156 7.44 -1.19 -22.18
C VAL A 156 8.97 -1.26 -22.27
N LEU A 157 9.53 -1.43 -23.46
CA LEU A 157 11.00 -1.52 -23.66
C LEU A 157 11.75 -0.28 -23.18
N VAL A 158 11.20 0.93 -23.38
CA VAL A 158 11.81 2.18 -22.90
C VAL A 158 11.38 2.57 -21.47
N GLY A 159 10.63 1.70 -20.78
CA GLY A 159 10.21 1.90 -19.40
C GLY A 159 9.12 2.97 -19.18
N LYS A 160 8.40 3.39 -20.23
CA LYS A 160 7.22 4.27 -20.12
C LYS A 160 6.02 3.55 -19.49
N ILE A 161 5.86 2.26 -19.79
CA ILE A 161 4.88 1.38 -19.13
C ILE A 161 5.67 0.41 -18.25
N ALA A 162 5.54 0.55 -16.93
CA ALA A 162 6.14 -0.40 -16.00
C ALA A 162 5.30 -1.69 -16.00
N LEU A 163 5.94 -2.81 -16.36
CA LEU A 163 5.32 -4.11 -16.14
C LEU A 163 5.21 -4.42 -14.65
N PRO A 164 4.25 -5.26 -14.24
CA PRO A 164 4.15 -5.69 -12.85
C PRO A 164 5.47 -6.27 -12.36
N SER A 165 5.96 -5.73 -11.24
CA SER A 165 7.09 -6.28 -10.51
C SER A 165 6.56 -6.89 -9.22
N ILE A 166 6.93 -8.14 -8.97
CA ILE A 166 6.55 -8.87 -7.79
C ILE A 166 7.75 -8.83 -6.86
N ASP A 167 7.61 -8.12 -5.74
CA ASP A 167 8.61 -8.20 -4.68
C ASP A 167 8.54 -9.61 -4.08
N VAL A 168 9.60 -10.39 -4.31
CA VAL A 168 9.75 -11.76 -3.78
C VAL A 168 10.75 -11.80 -2.66
N SER A 169 11.18 -10.63 -2.18
CA SER A 169 12.23 -10.60 -1.18
C SER A 169 11.76 -11.29 0.12
N PHE A 170 10.46 -11.47 0.37
CA PHE A 170 9.94 -12.38 1.42
C PHE A 170 10.48 -13.83 1.36
N LEU A 171 11.06 -14.27 0.24
CA LEU A 171 11.80 -15.52 0.12
C LEU A 171 13.22 -15.45 0.72
N GLY A 172 13.58 -14.33 1.34
CA GLY A 172 14.90 -14.08 1.91
C GLY A 172 15.99 -14.11 0.83
N PRO A 173 17.14 -14.74 1.13
CA PRO A 173 18.26 -14.86 0.18
C PRO A 173 17.93 -15.66 -1.09
N ILE A 174 16.89 -16.50 -1.09
CA ILE A 174 16.55 -17.35 -2.24
C ILE A 174 16.18 -16.51 -3.47
N GLY A 175 15.41 -15.43 -3.29
CA GLY A 175 14.99 -14.58 -4.41
C GLY A 175 16.18 -13.98 -5.17
N PRO A 176 17.10 -13.28 -4.50
CA PRO A 176 18.31 -12.74 -5.11
C PRO A 176 19.31 -13.78 -5.61
N GLN A 177 19.38 -14.96 -4.99
CA GLN A 177 20.31 -16.03 -5.39
C GLN A 177 19.75 -16.91 -6.52
N ALA A 178 18.46 -16.79 -6.86
CA ALA A 178 17.88 -17.53 -7.96
C ALA A 178 18.51 -17.08 -9.29
N GLN A 179 19.02 -18.02 -10.10
CA GLN A 179 19.57 -17.73 -11.43
C GLN A 179 18.46 -17.62 -12.46
N THR A 180 17.38 -18.39 -12.29
CA THR A 180 16.22 -18.36 -13.19
C THR A 180 14.92 -18.47 -12.41
N VAL A 181 13.89 -17.77 -12.89
CA VAL A 181 12.52 -17.87 -12.39
C VAL A 181 11.64 -18.40 -13.51
N LYS A 182 10.92 -19.49 -13.25
CA LYS A 182 9.96 -20.07 -14.19
C LYS A 182 8.55 -19.69 -13.77
N GLY A 183 7.83 -19.00 -14.63
CA GLY A 183 6.43 -18.65 -14.40
C GLY A 183 5.48 -19.56 -15.18
N LYS A 184 4.29 -19.77 -14.61
CA LYS A 184 3.18 -20.47 -15.25
C LYS A 184 1.86 -19.91 -14.76
N VAL A 185 0.87 -19.79 -15.63
CA VAL A 185 -0.49 -19.39 -15.24
C VAL A 185 -1.38 -20.62 -15.21
N ARG A 186 -2.13 -20.81 -14.12
CA ARG A 186 -3.04 -21.94 -13.96
C ARG A 186 -4.20 -21.58 -13.05
N ASN A 187 -5.43 -21.87 -13.48
CA ASN A 187 -6.65 -21.79 -12.67
C ASN A 187 -6.82 -20.47 -11.88
N GLY A 188 -6.64 -19.30 -12.52
CA GLY A 188 -6.80 -18.02 -11.81
C GLY A 188 -5.62 -17.67 -10.89
N ALA A 189 -4.46 -18.28 -11.09
CA ALA A 189 -3.25 -17.98 -10.33
C ALA A 189 -2.01 -17.93 -11.24
N LEU A 190 -1.10 -17.04 -10.88
CA LEU A 190 0.28 -17.00 -11.36
C LEU A 190 1.16 -17.82 -10.40
N LEU A 191 1.86 -18.80 -10.94
CA LEU A 191 2.76 -19.70 -10.23
C LEU A 191 4.18 -19.38 -10.65
N LEU A 192 5.08 -19.23 -9.68
CA LEU A 192 6.49 -18.94 -9.90
C LEU A 192 7.34 -20.02 -9.22
N GLY A 193 8.35 -20.54 -9.91
CA GLY A 193 9.36 -21.44 -9.38
C GLY A 193 10.75 -20.81 -9.46
N PHE A 194 11.51 -20.88 -8.37
CA PHE A 194 12.85 -20.28 -8.24
C PHE A 194 13.90 -21.38 -8.28
N ASN A 195 14.75 -21.37 -9.30
CA ASN A 195 15.88 -22.29 -9.41
C ASN A 195 17.11 -21.68 -8.74
N VAL A 196 17.81 -22.49 -7.95
CA VAL A 196 19.12 -22.16 -7.39
C VAL A 196 20.13 -23.17 -7.93
N ASP A 197 21.14 -22.69 -8.64
CA ASP A 197 22.21 -23.47 -9.25
C ASP A 197 23.53 -22.70 -9.09
N ASN A 198 24.10 -22.81 -7.89
CA ASN A 198 25.35 -22.17 -7.50
C ASN A 198 26.34 -23.20 -6.93
N ASP A 199 27.54 -22.76 -6.55
CA ASP A 199 28.59 -23.64 -6.01
C ASP A 199 28.17 -24.41 -4.74
N THR A 200 27.11 -23.97 -4.05
CA THR A 200 26.65 -24.54 -2.78
C THR A 200 25.41 -25.45 -2.92
N ALA A 201 24.59 -25.26 -3.96
CA ALA A 201 23.35 -26.01 -4.16
C ALA A 201 22.88 -25.96 -5.62
N THR A 202 22.42 -27.10 -6.13
CA THR A 202 21.71 -27.23 -7.41
C THR A 202 20.30 -27.80 -7.15
N ILE A 203 19.30 -26.94 -7.19
CA ILE A 203 17.89 -27.21 -6.94
C ILE A 203 17.09 -26.62 -8.11
N ILE A 204 16.72 -27.51 -9.06
CA ILE A 204 16.04 -27.15 -10.30
C ILE A 204 14.69 -27.87 -10.34
N GLY A 205 13.61 -27.09 -10.50
CA GLY A 205 12.24 -27.62 -10.52
C GLY A 205 11.64 -27.76 -11.92
N ASP A 206 10.45 -28.35 -11.96
CA ASP A 206 9.64 -28.50 -13.17
C ASP A 206 8.42 -27.56 -13.12
N PRO A 207 8.32 -26.56 -14.03
CA PRO A 207 7.17 -25.65 -14.04
C PRO A 207 5.85 -26.36 -14.35
N GLU A 208 5.86 -27.50 -15.03
CA GLU A 208 4.63 -28.26 -15.33
C GLU A 208 4.01 -28.89 -14.08
N ALA A 209 4.83 -29.20 -13.08
CA ALA A 209 4.42 -29.76 -11.81
C ALA A 209 3.92 -28.69 -10.80
N LEU A 210 4.02 -27.39 -11.11
CA LEU A 210 3.47 -26.33 -10.27
C LEU A 210 1.93 -26.38 -10.21
N LEU A 211 1.41 -26.18 -9.00
CA LEU A 211 -0.01 -26.16 -8.67
C LEU A 211 -0.32 -24.97 -7.76
N ASP A 212 -1.56 -24.48 -7.76
CA ASP A 212 -2.01 -23.53 -6.73
C ASP A 212 -1.99 -24.23 -5.37
N PHE A 213 -1.14 -23.74 -4.47
CA PHE A 213 -1.04 -24.19 -3.08
C PHE A 213 -1.40 -23.10 -2.06
N ALA A 214 -2.00 -21.98 -2.50
CA ALA A 214 -2.30 -20.85 -1.62
C ALA A 214 -3.39 -21.14 -0.59
N GLY A 215 -4.25 -22.14 -0.83
CA GLY A 215 -5.32 -22.51 0.09
C GLY A 215 -6.33 -21.38 0.29
N SER A 216 -6.45 -20.85 1.52
CA SER A 216 -7.29 -19.67 1.80
C SER A 216 -6.54 -18.33 1.66
N ASN A 217 -5.25 -18.36 1.36
CA ASN A 217 -4.42 -17.17 1.23
C ASN A 217 -4.49 -16.58 -0.19
N GLU A 218 -4.07 -15.33 -0.33
CA GLU A 218 -4.07 -14.59 -1.61
C GLU A 218 -2.72 -14.69 -2.33
N ILE A 219 -1.65 -14.84 -1.54
CA ILE A 219 -0.32 -15.27 -1.97
C ILE A 219 0.11 -16.40 -1.02
N ALA A 220 0.83 -17.39 -1.55
CA ALA A 220 1.58 -18.32 -0.71
C ALA A 220 2.97 -18.58 -1.28
N ALA A 221 3.89 -18.94 -0.39
CA ALA A 221 5.23 -19.32 -0.72
C ALA A 221 5.59 -20.63 -0.03
N VAL A 222 6.32 -21.49 -0.73
CA VAL A 222 6.92 -22.70 -0.16
C VAL A 222 8.40 -22.69 -0.47
N VAL A 223 9.22 -22.88 0.56
CA VAL A 223 10.67 -23.11 0.43
C VAL A 223 10.93 -24.59 0.60
N ASN A 224 11.64 -25.19 -0.34
CA ASN A 224 12.05 -26.59 -0.29
C ASN A 224 12.97 -26.83 0.93
N ALA A 225 12.83 -27.98 1.59
CA ALA A 225 13.72 -28.37 2.68
C ALA A 225 15.20 -28.32 2.27
N ASP A 226 15.53 -28.72 1.04
CA ASP A 226 16.91 -28.68 0.52
C ASP A 226 17.45 -27.24 0.37
N ALA A 227 16.56 -26.26 0.23
CA ALA A 227 16.89 -24.84 0.16
C ALA A 227 16.91 -24.16 1.54
N THR A 228 16.71 -24.90 2.64
CA THR A 228 16.70 -24.32 4.00
C THR A 228 18.04 -23.68 4.37
N ALA A 229 19.15 -24.29 3.95
CA ALA A 229 20.48 -23.72 4.17
C ALA A 229 20.62 -22.35 3.47
N VAL A 230 20.14 -22.24 2.23
CA VAL A 230 20.12 -20.97 1.47
C VAL A 230 19.20 -19.93 2.14
N LEU A 231 18.02 -20.35 2.60
CA LEU A 231 17.10 -19.46 3.31
C LEU A 231 17.72 -18.86 4.57
N LEU A 232 18.61 -19.62 5.22
CA LEU A 232 19.26 -19.30 6.48
C LEU A 232 20.73 -18.92 6.32
N ASP A 233 21.15 -18.54 5.12
CA ASP A 233 22.55 -18.17 4.84
C ASP A 233 23.00 -16.98 5.70
N ASP A 234 22.15 -15.96 5.86
CA ASP A 234 22.42 -14.82 6.76
C ASP A 234 22.63 -15.25 8.23
N LEU A 235 21.96 -16.33 8.67
CA LEU A 235 22.14 -16.89 10.02
C LEU A 235 23.52 -17.55 10.13
N HIS A 236 23.93 -18.28 9.10
CA HIS A 236 25.24 -18.91 9.01
C HIS A 236 26.35 -17.86 9.04
N THR A 237 26.29 -16.82 8.20
CA THR A 237 27.30 -15.75 8.14
C THR A 237 27.49 -15.08 9.50
N ARG A 238 26.41 -14.80 10.23
CA ARG A 238 26.52 -14.11 11.52
C ARG A 238 26.99 -15.03 12.65
N LEU A 239 26.66 -16.32 12.58
CA LEU A 239 27.24 -17.31 13.48
C LEU A 239 28.73 -17.45 13.25
N LEU A 240 29.17 -17.42 11.98
CA LEU A 240 30.59 -17.33 11.64
C LEU A 240 31.22 -16.07 12.24
N ASP A 241 30.67 -14.89 11.96
CA ASP A 241 31.19 -13.61 12.49
C ASP A 241 31.30 -13.62 14.02
N ALA A 242 30.27 -14.12 14.71
CA ALA A 242 30.26 -14.15 16.18
C ALA A 242 31.20 -15.20 16.78
N VAL A 243 31.43 -16.31 16.09
CA VAL A 243 32.42 -17.32 16.49
C VAL A 243 33.84 -16.78 16.25
N GLU A 244 34.05 -16.06 15.15
CA GLU A 244 35.31 -15.39 14.84
C GLU A 244 35.63 -14.26 15.84
N GLU A 245 34.64 -13.50 16.31
CA GLU A 245 34.82 -12.49 17.36
C GLU A 245 35.37 -13.06 18.68
N GLU A 246 35.22 -14.37 18.90
CA GLU A 246 35.71 -15.11 20.08
C GLU A 246 36.99 -15.91 19.76
N ASP A 247 37.71 -15.57 18.69
CA ASP A 247 38.92 -16.26 18.21
C ASP A 247 38.72 -17.78 17.98
N ALA A 248 37.52 -18.17 17.52
CA ALA A 248 37.15 -19.54 17.22
C ALA A 248 36.77 -19.72 15.73
N SER A 249 36.71 -20.98 15.28
CA SER A 249 36.22 -21.41 13.97
C SER A 249 34.92 -22.17 14.08
N LEU A 250 33.97 -21.93 13.17
CA LEU A 250 32.76 -22.74 13.05
C LEU A 250 33.07 -23.96 12.17
N ASP A 251 33.23 -25.12 12.80
CA ASP A 251 33.66 -26.36 12.12
C ASP A 251 32.50 -27.07 11.43
N ARG A 252 31.29 -26.96 12.02
CA ARG A 252 30.07 -27.55 11.47
C ARG A 252 28.89 -26.62 11.72
N PHE A 253 28.04 -26.48 10.73
CA PHE A 253 26.75 -25.82 10.87
C PHE A 253 25.74 -26.49 9.95
N THR A 254 24.64 -26.96 10.52
CA THR A 254 23.54 -27.57 9.79
C THR A 254 22.22 -27.05 10.30
N VAL A 255 21.29 -26.82 9.37
CA VAL A 255 19.91 -26.47 9.72
C VAL A 255 18.96 -27.40 9.00
N THR A 256 18.10 -28.05 9.78
CA THR A 256 17.11 -29.00 9.26
C THR A 256 15.70 -28.55 9.65
N PRO A 257 14.77 -28.40 8.70
CA PRO A 257 13.39 -28.08 9.05
C PRO A 257 12.71 -29.28 9.70
N ARG A 258 12.04 -29.05 10.83
CA ARG A 258 11.24 -30.04 11.58
C ARG A 258 9.82 -29.49 11.75
N ALA A 259 8.90 -30.33 12.24
CA ALA A 259 7.53 -29.89 12.48
C ALA A 259 7.49 -28.77 13.52
N GLY A 260 7.20 -27.54 13.06
CA GLY A 260 7.05 -26.35 13.89
C GLY A 260 8.33 -25.60 14.24
N TYR A 261 9.53 -26.02 13.80
CA TYR A 261 10.79 -25.34 14.11
C TYR A 261 11.91 -25.69 13.14
N PHE A 262 12.93 -24.84 13.06
CA PHE A 262 14.22 -25.23 12.47
C PHE A 262 15.12 -25.80 13.57
N TYR A 263 15.62 -27.01 13.35
CA TYR A 263 16.63 -27.62 14.20
C TYR A 263 18.00 -27.16 13.73
N VAL A 264 18.73 -26.46 14.58
CA VAL A 264 20.09 -26.02 14.33
C VAL A 264 21.05 -26.90 15.10
N ASP A 265 22.06 -27.43 14.43
CA ASP A 265 23.16 -28.18 15.02
C ASP A 265 24.49 -27.66 14.46
N GLY A 266 25.43 -27.40 15.34
CA GLY A 266 26.75 -26.93 14.94
C GLY A 266 27.84 -27.29 15.94
N ALA A 267 29.07 -27.08 15.50
CA ALA A 267 30.27 -27.23 16.29
C ALA A 267 31.20 -26.04 16.01
N ALA A 268 31.75 -25.46 17.07
CA ALA A 268 32.78 -24.44 16.97
C ALA A 268 33.99 -24.86 17.81
N SER A 269 35.19 -24.55 17.35
CA SER A 269 36.42 -24.87 18.07
C SER A 269 37.43 -23.74 18.04
N ASN A 270 38.34 -23.75 18.99
CA ASN A 270 39.53 -22.91 19.00
C ASN A 270 40.74 -23.74 19.49
N SER A 271 41.87 -23.09 19.75
CA SER A 271 43.07 -23.78 20.28
C SER A 271 42.83 -24.51 21.60
N ASP A 272 41.78 -24.16 22.34
CA ASP A 272 41.59 -24.53 23.73
C ASP A 272 40.42 -25.53 23.95
N GLY A 273 39.63 -25.82 22.90
CA GLY A 273 38.60 -26.85 22.91
C GLY A 273 37.54 -26.73 21.82
N THR A 274 36.52 -27.59 21.91
CA THR A 274 35.38 -27.64 20.97
C THR A 274 34.06 -27.56 21.74
N VAL A 275 33.10 -26.83 21.18
CA VAL A 275 31.72 -26.70 21.66
C VAL A 275 30.79 -27.25 20.58
N ASN A 276 30.02 -28.27 20.92
CA ASN A 276 28.87 -28.68 20.13
C ASN A 276 27.64 -27.98 20.67
N PHE A 277 26.80 -27.44 19.80
CA PHE A 277 25.58 -26.75 20.18
C PHE A 277 24.40 -27.20 19.33
N THR A 278 23.24 -27.27 19.97
CA THR A 278 21.96 -27.50 19.30
C THR A 278 20.91 -26.56 19.87
N PHE A 279 19.98 -26.12 19.02
CA PHE A 279 18.83 -25.34 19.47
C PHE A 279 17.69 -25.37 18.43
N HIS A 280 16.50 -24.97 18.86
CA HIS A 280 15.32 -24.86 18.03
C HIS A 280 14.97 -23.40 17.75
N LEU A 281 14.76 -23.06 16.48
CA LEU A 281 14.18 -21.78 16.07
C LEU A 281 12.68 -21.95 15.84
N VAL A 282 11.87 -21.47 16.78
CA VAL A 282 10.41 -21.63 16.79
C VAL A 282 9.74 -20.32 16.34
N PRO A 283 8.96 -20.30 15.25
CA PRO A 283 8.24 -19.10 14.81
C PRO A 283 7.11 -18.72 15.77
N GLN A 284 6.91 -17.42 15.95
CA GLN A 284 5.81 -16.82 16.70
C GLN A 284 5.17 -15.70 15.87
N MET A 285 3.84 -15.70 15.78
CA MET A 285 3.06 -14.75 14.96
C MET A 285 2.57 -13.52 15.75
N VAL A 286 3.13 -13.29 16.93
CA VAL A 286 2.90 -12.13 17.78
C VAL A 286 4.19 -11.74 18.49
N HIS A 287 4.40 -10.44 18.67
CA HIS A 287 5.43 -9.95 19.58
C HIS A 287 4.79 -9.20 20.74
N THR A 288 5.34 -9.40 21.94
CA THR A 288 4.90 -8.71 23.15
C THR A 288 6.07 -7.99 23.77
N ARG A 289 6.02 -6.64 23.72
CA ARG A 289 6.95 -5.80 24.46
C ARG A 289 6.45 -5.62 25.90
N PRO A 290 7.28 -5.90 26.91
CA PRO A 290 6.92 -5.68 28.30
C PRO A 290 6.69 -4.19 28.59
N GLY A 291 5.82 -3.93 29.56
CA GLY A 291 5.63 -2.60 30.11
C GLY A 291 6.73 -2.27 31.12
N ALA A 292 6.79 -1.01 31.53
CA ALA A 292 7.70 -0.57 32.58
C ALA A 292 6.99 0.37 33.56
N PHE A 293 7.44 0.35 34.81
CA PHE A 293 6.97 1.25 35.84
C PHE A 293 8.14 2.07 36.37
N PHE A 294 8.00 3.39 36.33
CA PHE A 294 8.98 4.32 36.83
C PHE A 294 8.37 5.08 38.01
N PRO A 295 8.80 4.77 39.25
CA PRO A 295 8.42 5.59 40.39
C PRO A 295 9.05 6.98 40.20
N ALA A 296 8.21 8.02 40.11
CA ALA A 296 8.63 9.41 39.94
C ALA A 296 7.72 10.31 40.78
N ASP A 297 8.30 11.26 41.51
CA ASP A 297 7.59 12.29 42.28
C ASP A 297 7.17 13.44 41.35
N PRO A 298 5.90 13.89 41.31
CA PRO A 298 4.75 13.50 42.16
C PRO A 298 3.82 12.44 41.55
N THR A 299 4.12 11.92 40.36
CA THR A 299 3.26 10.94 39.69
C THR A 299 4.10 9.88 38.99
N SER A 300 3.95 8.63 39.43
CA SER A 300 4.57 7.48 38.80
C SER A 300 4.24 7.42 37.30
N ARG A 301 5.21 7.05 36.48
CA ARG A 301 5.03 6.86 35.04
C ARG A 301 4.90 5.37 34.75
N ARG A 302 3.93 4.99 33.93
CA ARG A 302 3.74 3.60 33.51
C ARG A 302 3.70 3.53 31.99
N VAL A 303 4.57 2.72 31.43
CA VAL A 303 4.46 2.24 30.06
C VAL A 303 3.66 0.94 30.11
N LYS A 304 2.51 0.91 29.44
CA LYS A 304 1.72 -0.32 29.35
C LYS A 304 2.43 -1.31 28.41
N PRO A 305 2.40 -2.62 28.72
CA PRO A 305 2.87 -3.62 27.76
C PRO A 305 2.08 -3.48 26.46
N ARG A 306 2.73 -3.79 25.34
CA ARG A 306 2.12 -3.69 24.01
C ARG A 306 2.38 -4.99 23.27
N THR A 307 1.30 -5.63 22.85
CA THR A 307 1.35 -6.78 21.95
C THR A 307 0.91 -6.32 20.57
N TRP A 308 1.61 -6.76 19.52
CA TRP A 308 1.20 -6.50 18.14
C TRP A 308 1.49 -7.69 17.22
N PRO A 309 0.79 -7.79 16.08
CA PRO A 309 1.09 -8.80 15.06
C PRO A 309 2.50 -8.57 14.50
N ALA A 310 3.40 -9.52 14.76
CA ALA A 310 4.77 -9.57 14.26
C ALA A 310 5.12 -11.03 14.00
N LEU A 311 6.05 -11.30 13.09
CA LEU A 311 6.70 -12.61 13.03
C LEU A 311 8.03 -12.49 13.78
N GLU A 312 8.28 -13.41 14.70
CA GLU A 312 9.47 -13.46 15.55
C GLU A 312 9.90 -14.92 15.67
N PHE A 313 11.17 -15.19 15.89
CA PHE A 313 11.65 -16.54 16.18
C PHE A 313 12.15 -16.58 17.60
N ARG A 314 11.72 -17.59 18.37
CA ARG A 314 12.26 -17.85 19.70
C ARG A 314 13.21 -19.00 19.65
N ILE A 315 14.28 -18.87 20.42
CA ILE A 315 15.20 -19.97 20.65
C ILE A 315 14.71 -20.79 21.81
N GLU A 316 14.52 -22.08 21.57
CA GLU A 316 14.10 -23.05 22.57
C GLU A 316 15.03 -24.27 22.53
N GLY A 317 15.06 -25.05 23.61
CA GLY A 317 15.81 -26.32 23.64
C GLY A 317 17.31 -26.17 23.36
N VAL A 318 17.96 -25.12 23.90
CA VAL A 318 19.40 -24.93 23.72
C VAL A 318 20.16 -25.98 24.52
N GLU A 319 20.94 -26.82 23.83
CA GLU A 319 21.87 -27.75 24.43
C GLU A 319 23.29 -27.39 23.99
N THR A 320 24.24 -27.45 24.92
CA THR A 320 25.66 -27.22 24.64
C THR A 320 26.48 -28.30 25.32
N ASP A 321 27.27 -29.01 24.53
CA ASP A 321 28.26 -29.96 25.01
C ASP A 321 29.66 -29.41 24.79
N VAL A 322 30.48 -29.41 25.83
CA VAL A 322 31.74 -28.66 25.87
C VAL A 322 32.84 -29.58 26.38
N ASP A 323 33.82 -29.86 25.53
CA ASP A 323 35.02 -30.58 25.94
C ASP A 323 36.01 -29.58 26.58
N ARG A 324 36.41 -29.80 27.83
CA ARG A 324 36.96 -28.73 28.71
C ARG A 324 38.48 -28.53 28.63
N SER A 325 38.86 -27.25 28.50
CA SER A 325 39.44 -26.45 29.59
C SER A 325 38.95 -24.97 29.51
N PHE A 326 38.62 -24.31 30.63
CA PHE A 326 38.23 -22.88 30.80
C PHE A 326 36.78 -22.32 30.52
N TRP A 327 35.91 -22.90 29.69
CA TRP A 327 34.67 -22.27 29.14
C TRP A 327 33.46 -21.85 30.05
N THR A 328 33.64 -21.39 31.29
CA THR A 328 32.49 -20.90 32.11
C THR A 328 32.03 -19.49 31.71
N ILE A 329 32.91 -18.67 31.09
CA ILE A 329 32.63 -17.27 30.73
C ILE A 329 31.85 -17.16 29.42
N VAL A 330 32.14 -17.96 28.39
CA VAL A 330 31.36 -17.84 27.15
C VAL A 330 30.05 -18.59 27.18
N LYS A 331 29.81 -19.52 28.12
CA LYS A 331 28.43 -19.98 28.31
C LYS A 331 27.46 -18.81 28.54
N GLU A 332 27.87 -17.72 29.18
CA GLU A 332 27.01 -16.54 29.32
C GLU A 332 27.02 -15.65 28.07
N ALA A 333 28.18 -15.41 27.45
CA ALA A 333 28.29 -14.57 26.24
C ALA A 333 27.66 -15.22 25.00
N PHE A 334 27.95 -16.49 24.75
CA PHE A 334 27.45 -17.30 23.64
C PHE A 334 25.97 -17.66 23.81
N PHE A 335 25.47 -17.96 25.03
CA PHE A 335 24.02 -18.05 25.22
C PHE A 335 23.34 -16.70 25.02
N GLY A 336 23.94 -15.59 25.46
CA GLY A 336 23.42 -14.25 25.21
C GLY A 336 23.33 -13.92 23.71
N LEU A 337 24.36 -14.29 22.96
CA LEU A 337 24.46 -14.07 21.52
C LEU A 337 23.50 -14.98 20.73
N LEU A 338 23.38 -16.25 21.11
CA LEU A 338 22.37 -17.16 20.57
C LEU A 338 20.96 -16.60 20.87
N THR A 339 20.59 -16.45 22.15
CA THR A 339 19.22 -16.15 22.57
C THR A 339 18.67 -14.78 22.17
N ALA A 340 19.50 -13.73 22.14
CA ALA A 340 19.06 -12.38 21.79
C ALA A 340 19.42 -11.98 20.34
N GLY A 341 20.53 -12.49 19.80
CA GLY A 341 20.99 -12.17 18.46
C GLY A 341 20.18 -12.89 17.37
N LEU A 342 20.13 -14.22 17.37
CA LEU A 342 19.68 -14.98 16.19
C LEU A 342 18.16 -14.93 15.95
N ALA A 343 17.38 -14.96 17.04
CA ALA A 343 15.91 -14.84 17.06
C ALA A 343 15.38 -13.62 16.26
N VAL A 344 16.13 -12.53 16.38
CA VAL A 344 15.80 -11.21 15.87
C VAL A 344 16.13 -11.07 14.38
N LEU A 345 17.24 -11.67 13.96
CA LEU A 345 17.85 -11.44 12.66
C LEU A 345 17.14 -12.19 11.54
N TYR A 346 16.59 -13.35 11.85
CA TYR A 346 15.78 -14.11 10.90
C TYR A 346 14.40 -13.49 10.67
N ALA A 347 13.82 -12.86 11.70
CA ALA A 347 12.63 -12.02 11.53
C ALA A 347 12.94 -10.83 10.61
N GLU A 348 14.12 -10.21 10.75
CA GLU A 348 14.63 -9.15 9.87
C GLU A 348 14.69 -9.58 8.40
N SER A 349 15.40 -10.63 8.03
CA SER A 349 15.54 -10.97 6.60
C SER A 349 14.21 -11.36 5.95
N LEU A 350 13.37 -12.19 6.56
CA LEU A 350 12.09 -12.62 5.97
C LEU A 350 11.03 -11.52 5.92
N ILE A 351 10.86 -10.75 7.00
CA ILE A 351 9.77 -9.76 7.09
C ILE A 351 10.19 -8.44 6.48
N SER A 352 11.45 -8.01 6.63
CA SER A 352 11.99 -6.81 5.96
C SER A 352 11.94 -6.94 4.45
N ALA A 353 12.02 -8.18 3.96
CA ALA A 353 11.94 -8.49 2.56
C ALA A 353 10.47 -8.77 2.12
N THR A 354 9.58 -9.23 3.00
CA THR A 354 8.12 -9.05 2.78
C THR A 354 7.68 -7.58 2.75
N ALA A 355 8.56 -6.68 3.20
CA ALA A 355 8.35 -5.26 3.40
C ALA A 355 9.13 -4.36 2.43
N GLY A 356 9.97 -4.95 1.57
CA GLY A 356 11.01 -4.26 0.80
C GLY A 356 10.49 -3.39 -0.34
N SER A 357 9.25 -3.63 -0.79
CA SER A 357 8.75 -3.06 -2.05
C SER A 357 8.50 -1.54 -2.09
N PHE A 358 8.79 -0.77 -1.04
CA PHE A 358 8.62 0.70 -1.04
C PHE A 358 9.69 1.44 -0.20
N SER A 359 10.96 1.10 -0.44
CA SER A 359 12.21 1.73 0.03
C SER A 359 12.13 3.12 0.70
N SER A 360 12.44 3.17 2.00
CA SER A 360 13.23 4.25 2.65
C SER A 360 13.52 4.02 4.14
N GLN A 361 12.93 3.02 4.81
CA GLN A 361 13.11 2.85 6.28
C GLN A 361 14.06 1.71 6.70
N LEU A 362 14.61 0.97 5.74
CA LEU A 362 15.33 -0.29 5.97
C LEU A 362 16.77 -0.08 6.51
N GLN A 363 17.36 1.09 6.28
CA GLN A 363 18.66 1.45 6.88
C GLN A 363 18.56 1.85 8.37
N SER A 364 17.38 1.82 8.98
CA SER A 364 17.16 2.26 10.36
C SER A 364 16.62 1.19 11.31
N ALA A 365 16.27 -0.01 10.81
CA ALA A 365 15.88 -1.13 11.65
C ALA A 365 17.14 -1.69 12.33
N LYS A 366 17.24 -1.52 13.64
CA LYS A 366 18.32 -2.09 14.45
C LYS A 366 17.98 -3.55 14.75
N PRO A 367 18.99 -4.45 14.76
CA PRO A 367 18.88 -5.79 15.34
C PRO A 367 18.21 -5.69 16.71
N GLY A 368 16.98 -6.16 16.79
CA GLY A 368 16.27 -6.41 18.06
C GLY A 368 14.77 -6.14 17.98
N SER A 369 14.33 -5.45 16.93
CA SER A 369 12.98 -4.91 16.87
C SER A 369 12.01 -5.84 16.13
N ALA A 370 10.98 -6.31 16.83
CA ALA A 370 9.95 -7.13 16.20
C ALA A 370 9.27 -6.44 15.02
N ILE A 371 9.19 -7.16 13.90
CA ILE A 371 8.77 -6.58 12.63
C ILE A 371 7.31 -6.87 12.40
N ALA A 372 6.56 -5.80 12.13
CA ALA A 372 5.14 -5.89 11.88
C ALA A 372 4.86 -6.83 10.70
N ARG A 373 4.16 -7.94 10.96
CA ARG A 373 3.73 -8.89 9.91
C ARG A 373 2.56 -8.38 9.07
N VAL A 374 1.95 -7.28 9.50
CA VAL A 374 0.85 -6.60 8.81
C VAL A 374 1.27 -5.18 8.46
N ARG A 375 1.14 -4.82 7.18
CA ARG A 375 1.36 -3.47 6.67
C ARG A 375 0.10 -2.92 6.04
N ARG A 376 -0.06 -1.61 6.14
CA ARG A 376 -1.16 -0.87 5.51
C ARG A 376 -0.55 0.32 4.77
N THR A 377 -0.85 0.45 3.49
CA THR A 377 -0.52 1.67 2.75
C THR A 377 -1.55 2.74 3.08
N LEU A 378 -1.08 3.97 3.28
CA LEU A 378 -1.95 5.13 3.36
C LEU A 378 -2.18 5.61 1.92
N PRO A 379 -3.41 5.54 1.40
CA PRO A 379 -3.67 5.98 0.03
C PRO A 379 -3.50 7.50 -0.11
N PRO A 380 -3.10 7.98 -1.30
CA PRO A 380 -3.33 9.36 -1.66
C PRO A 380 -4.83 9.67 -1.64
N SER A 381 -5.19 10.97 -1.68
CA SER A 381 -6.59 11.37 -1.70
C SER A 381 -7.33 10.80 -2.93
N GLY A 382 -8.34 9.95 -2.72
CA GLY A 382 -9.06 9.25 -3.80
C GLY A 382 -8.45 7.91 -4.22
N GLY A 383 -7.29 7.55 -3.65
CA GLY A 383 -6.55 6.33 -3.98
C GLY A 383 -7.08 5.06 -3.29
N VAL A 384 -6.33 3.97 -3.39
CA VAL A 384 -6.65 2.67 -2.78
C VAL A 384 -5.63 2.33 -1.70
N GLY A 385 -6.12 2.08 -0.48
CA GLY A 385 -5.30 1.56 0.60
C GLY A 385 -5.17 0.05 0.47
N VAL A 386 -3.99 -0.51 0.70
CA VAL A 386 -3.74 -1.95 0.63
C VAL A 386 -3.22 -2.43 1.98
N ARG A 387 -3.86 -3.47 2.52
CA ARG A 387 -3.38 -4.23 3.68
C ARG A 387 -2.76 -5.52 3.19
N ILE A 388 -1.49 -5.72 3.50
CA ILE A 388 -0.76 -6.98 3.28
C ILE A 388 -0.44 -7.56 4.65
N GLY A 389 -0.68 -8.84 4.87
CA GLY A 389 -0.35 -9.49 6.12
C GLY A 389 0.07 -10.94 5.95
N VAL A 390 1.19 -11.33 6.56
CA VAL A 390 1.53 -12.76 6.72
C VAL A 390 0.57 -13.33 7.75
N GLU A 391 -0.31 -14.24 7.35
CA GLU A 391 -1.34 -14.84 8.21
C GLU A 391 -0.97 -16.27 8.67
N GLN A 392 -0.07 -16.93 7.95
CA GLN A 392 0.38 -18.29 8.25
C GLN A 392 1.89 -18.41 8.01
N PHE A 393 2.58 -19.10 8.92
CA PHE A 393 4.00 -19.42 8.80
C PHE A 393 4.23 -20.77 9.44
N ASP A 394 4.47 -21.80 8.63
CA ASP A 394 4.61 -23.18 9.09
C ASP A 394 5.94 -23.76 8.63
N ILE A 395 6.60 -24.50 9.52
CA ILE A 395 7.81 -25.26 9.22
C ILE A 395 7.46 -26.74 9.32
N SER A 396 7.87 -27.51 8.32
CA SER A 396 7.65 -28.96 8.26
C SER A 396 8.89 -29.66 7.71
N PRO A 397 9.01 -31.00 7.84
CA PRO A 397 10.09 -31.74 7.18
C PRO A 397 10.14 -31.57 5.65
N ALA A 398 9.04 -31.16 5.02
CA ALA A 398 8.99 -30.87 3.59
C ALA A 398 9.47 -29.45 3.21
N GLY A 399 9.75 -28.61 4.22
CA GLY A 399 10.17 -27.22 4.04
C GLY A 399 9.28 -26.22 4.77
N THR A 400 9.35 -24.96 4.33
CA THR A 400 8.67 -23.83 4.98
C THR A 400 7.51 -23.32 4.13
N PHE A 401 6.36 -23.08 4.73
CA PHE A 401 5.19 -22.49 4.09
C PHE A 401 4.90 -21.09 4.67
N VAL A 402 4.65 -20.12 3.80
CA VAL A 402 4.25 -18.77 4.16
C VAL A 402 2.94 -18.43 3.45
N GLY A 403 1.90 -18.08 4.22
CA GLY A 403 0.60 -17.67 3.70
C GLY A 403 0.37 -16.17 3.93
N ILE A 404 0.03 -15.44 2.87
CA ILE A 404 -0.12 -13.98 2.89
C ILE A 404 -1.54 -13.61 2.44
N SER A 405 -2.17 -12.71 3.21
CA SER A 405 -3.43 -12.07 2.83
C SER A 405 -3.18 -10.69 2.24
N VAL A 406 -3.93 -10.36 1.19
CA VAL A 406 -3.94 -9.04 0.56
C VAL A 406 -5.38 -8.54 0.52
N ARG A 407 -5.62 -7.31 0.99
CA ARG A 407 -6.93 -6.68 0.98
C ARG A 407 -6.81 -5.24 0.55
N SER A 408 -7.59 -4.82 -0.45
CA SER A 408 -7.77 -3.41 -0.78
C SER A 408 -8.88 -2.77 0.06
N THR A 409 -8.78 -1.46 0.23
CA THR A 409 -9.85 -0.60 0.73
C THR A 409 -9.95 0.56 -0.23
N ALA A 410 -10.88 0.42 -1.18
CA ALA A 410 -11.19 1.46 -2.15
C ALA A 410 -11.75 2.70 -1.44
N THR A 411 -11.35 3.87 -1.93
CA THR A 411 -11.94 5.13 -1.51
C THR A 411 -13.32 5.27 -2.15
N ALA A 412 -14.34 5.48 -1.32
CA ALA A 412 -15.67 5.82 -1.80
C ALA A 412 -15.76 7.30 -2.20
N ALA A 413 -16.62 7.57 -3.19
CA ALA A 413 -16.99 8.92 -3.57
C ALA A 413 -17.64 9.64 -2.38
N ALA A 414 -17.33 10.92 -2.19
CA ALA A 414 -17.91 11.72 -1.12
C ALA A 414 -17.98 13.20 -1.52
N VAL A 415 -18.96 13.93 -0.97
CA VAL A 415 -18.95 15.39 -0.94
C VAL A 415 -18.42 15.81 0.42
N LEU A 416 -17.34 16.58 0.43
CA LEU A 416 -16.67 17.04 1.64
C LEU A 416 -16.98 18.53 1.84
N GLY A 417 -17.45 18.90 3.02
CA GLY A 417 -17.73 20.29 3.36
C GLY A 417 -18.54 20.41 4.66
N PRO A 418 -18.90 21.64 5.07
CA PRO A 418 -19.61 21.83 6.31
C PRO A 418 -21.09 21.44 6.23
N THR A 419 -21.57 20.64 7.18
CA THR A 419 -22.98 20.21 7.29
C THR A 419 -23.82 21.08 8.21
N VAL A 420 -23.19 21.80 9.15
CA VAL A 420 -23.87 22.68 10.10
C VAL A 420 -23.12 24.01 10.15
N VAL A 421 -23.81 25.11 9.86
CA VAL A 421 -23.21 26.44 9.75
C VAL A 421 -23.96 27.42 10.67
N PRO A 422 -23.28 28.11 11.60
CA PRO A 422 -23.92 29.14 12.40
C PRO A 422 -24.38 30.34 11.56
N ARG A 423 -25.50 30.98 11.93
CA ARG A 423 -26.07 32.13 11.18
C ARG A 423 -25.11 33.32 11.04
N ASP A 424 -24.24 33.56 12.01
CA ASP A 424 -23.20 34.60 11.95
C ASP A 424 -22.10 34.29 10.90
N TYR A 425 -22.05 33.05 10.41
CA TYR A 425 -21.21 32.63 9.28
C TYR A 425 -21.96 32.56 7.94
N ALA A 426 -23.27 32.89 7.89
CA ALA A 426 -24.04 32.85 6.65
C ALA A 426 -23.55 33.86 5.59
N GLY A 427 -22.83 34.90 6.01
CA GLY A 427 -22.15 35.86 5.12
C GLY A 427 -20.87 35.32 4.47
N GLU A 428 -20.33 34.19 4.94
CA GLU A 428 -19.09 33.62 4.40
C GLU A 428 -19.33 32.68 3.22
N ARG A 429 -18.31 32.57 2.36
CA ARG A 429 -18.26 31.51 1.35
C ARG A 429 -18.00 30.17 2.03
N LEU A 430 -18.89 29.23 1.79
CA LEU A 430 -18.72 27.82 2.09
C LEU A 430 -18.10 27.13 0.88
N ARG A 431 -17.28 26.10 1.15
CA ARG A 431 -16.60 25.31 0.13
C ARG A 431 -16.97 23.84 0.29
N TYR A 432 -17.31 23.22 -0.83
CA TYR A 432 -17.56 21.79 -0.95
C TYR A 432 -16.68 21.23 -2.05
N ASP A 433 -16.02 20.11 -1.80
CA ASP A 433 -15.20 19.41 -2.78
C ASP A 433 -15.74 17.98 -2.99
N VAL A 434 -15.72 17.49 -4.23
CA VAL A 434 -16.00 16.07 -4.51
C VAL A 434 -14.70 15.29 -4.43
N ARG A 435 -14.71 14.23 -3.62
CA ARG A 435 -13.71 13.18 -3.67
C ARG A 435 -14.19 12.10 -4.65
N LEU A 436 -13.38 11.81 -5.66
CA LEU A 436 -13.65 10.72 -6.60
C LEU A 436 -13.52 9.36 -5.93
N PRO A 437 -14.30 8.35 -6.35
CA PRO A 437 -14.07 6.98 -5.94
C PRO A 437 -12.80 6.42 -6.61
N SER A 438 -12.26 5.34 -6.06
CA SER A 438 -11.19 4.57 -6.71
C SER A 438 -11.61 4.11 -8.12
N GLY A 439 -10.65 4.09 -9.05
CA GLY A 439 -10.92 3.80 -10.47
C GLY A 439 -11.42 4.98 -11.31
N SER A 440 -11.57 6.16 -10.71
CA SER A 440 -11.90 7.41 -11.41
C SER A 440 -10.76 8.39 -11.33
N HIS A 441 -10.49 9.09 -12.44
CA HIS A 441 -9.36 9.99 -12.55
C HIS A 441 -9.78 11.38 -12.99
N LEU A 442 -9.17 12.43 -12.43
CA LEU A 442 -9.55 13.81 -12.75
C LEU A 442 -9.21 14.22 -14.20
N HIS A 443 -8.22 13.56 -14.80
CA HIS A 443 -7.81 13.79 -16.20
C HIS A 443 -8.59 12.94 -17.20
N ASP A 444 -9.60 12.18 -16.77
CA ASP A 444 -10.53 11.50 -17.68
C ASP A 444 -11.34 12.55 -18.48
N PRO A 445 -11.16 12.64 -19.81
CA PRO A 445 -11.82 13.65 -20.62
C PRO A 445 -13.34 13.45 -20.74
N ALA A 446 -13.82 12.23 -20.46
CA ALA A 446 -15.24 11.88 -20.47
C ALA A 446 -15.92 12.15 -19.12
N LEU A 447 -15.15 12.43 -18.06
CA LEU A 447 -15.68 12.62 -16.72
C LEU A 447 -16.34 14.00 -16.58
N ARG A 448 -17.59 13.99 -16.13
CA ARG A 448 -18.40 15.17 -15.87
C ARG A 448 -18.82 15.22 -14.41
N VAL A 449 -18.99 16.43 -13.92
CA VAL A 449 -19.58 16.69 -12.60
C VAL A 449 -20.74 17.65 -12.78
N ARG A 450 -21.88 17.26 -12.21
CA ARG A 450 -23.06 18.11 -12.09
C ARG A 450 -23.27 18.47 -10.62
N TRP A 451 -23.15 19.75 -10.33
CA TRP A 451 -23.44 20.32 -9.03
C TRP A 451 -24.87 20.85 -8.99
N ARG A 452 -25.62 20.44 -7.99
CA ARG A 452 -26.95 20.98 -7.69
C ARG A 452 -26.98 21.48 -6.26
N LEU A 453 -27.28 22.78 -6.10
CA LEU A 453 -27.52 23.40 -4.81
C LEU A 453 -29.00 23.74 -4.71
N GLU A 454 -29.66 23.21 -3.69
CA GLU A 454 -31.07 23.47 -3.43
C GLU A 454 -31.23 24.20 -2.11
N ASP A 455 -32.04 25.25 -2.11
CA ASP A 455 -32.66 25.79 -0.92
C ASP A 455 -33.89 24.94 -0.60
N ARG A 456 -33.76 24.10 0.42
CA ARG A 456 -34.81 23.16 0.82
C ARG A 456 -35.94 23.86 1.58
N THR A 457 -35.65 24.99 2.21
CA THR A 457 -36.64 25.80 2.95
C THR A 457 -37.64 26.41 1.98
N ASN A 458 -37.17 26.97 0.87
CA ASN A 458 -38.00 27.66 -0.12
C ASN A 458 -38.30 26.80 -1.37
N ASN A 459 -37.80 25.55 -1.42
CA ASN A 459 -37.92 24.64 -2.55
C ASN A 459 -37.43 25.24 -3.88
N LEU A 460 -36.25 25.87 -3.84
CA LEU A 460 -35.64 26.58 -4.98
C LEU A 460 -34.30 25.94 -5.34
N VAL A 461 -34.06 25.72 -6.63
CA VAL A 461 -32.72 25.33 -7.13
C VAL A 461 -31.90 26.61 -7.34
N LEU A 462 -30.83 26.76 -6.55
CA LEU A 462 -29.95 27.93 -6.59
C LEU A 462 -28.83 27.75 -7.61
N VAL A 463 -28.32 26.52 -7.76
CA VAL A 463 -27.27 26.16 -8.73
C VAL A 463 -27.64 24.84 -9.37
N ASP A 464 -27.48 24.77 -10.69
CA ASP A 464 -27.52 23.54 -11.48
C ASP A 464 -26.47 23.66 -12.59
N ASP A 465 -25.24 23.23 -12.31
CA ASP A 465 -24.09 23.39 -13.20
C ASP A 465 -23.52 22.03 -13.60
N ASP A 466 -23.51 21.73 -14.90
CA ASP A 466 -23.04 20.47 -15.48
C ASP A 466 -21.86 20.73 -16.44
N ARG A 467 -20.67 20.32 -16.03
CA ARG A 467 -19.42 20.62 -16.76
C ARG A 467 -18.42 19.46 -16.71
N PRO A 468 -17.40 19.46 -17.59
CA PRO A 468 -16.24 18.58 -17.44
C PRO A 468 -15.63 18.70 -16.03
N ALA A 469 -15.26 17.57 -15.44
CA ALA A 469 -14.82 17.48 -14.05
C ALA A 469 -13.52 18.26 -13.76
N MET A 470 -12.60 18.30 -14.73
CA MET A 470 -11.31 18.97 -14.58
C MET A 470 -11.48 20.45 -14.20
N GLY A 471 -10.95 20.85 -13.03
CA GLY A 471 -11.07 22.22 -12.52
C GLY A 471 -12.47 22.62 -12.02
N ARG A 472 -13.40 21.66 -11.90
CA ARG A 472 -14.80 21.86 -11.46
C ARG A 472 -15.24 20.94 -10.32
N MET A 473 -14.31 20.24 -9.69
CA MET A 473 -14.54 19.39 -8.51
C MET A 473 -14.90 20.13 -7.22
N ARG A 474 -15.17 21.44 -7.31
CA ARG A 474 -15.46 22.32 -6.18
C ARG A 474 -16.70 23.15 -6.46
N LEU A 475 -17.55 23.24 -5.45
CA LEU A 475 -18.64 24.20 -5.36
C LEU A 475 -18.36 25.19 -4.23
N GLU A 476 -18.57 26.48 -4.50
CA GLU A 476 -18.56 27.52 -3.47
C GLU A 476 -19.89 28.29 -3.52
N PHE A 477 -20.50 28.55 -2.37
CA PHE A 477 -21.68 29.41 -2.27
C PHE A 477 -21.73 30.17 -0.94
N THR A 478 -22.51 31.25 -0.90
CA THR A 478 -22.71 32.08 0.29
C THR A 478 -24.18 31.97 0.74
N PRO A 479 -24.48 31.39 1.91
CA PRO A 479 -25.86 31.14 2.34
C PRO A 479 -26.74 32.38 2.42
N SER A 480 -26.20 33.52 2.84
CA SER A 480 -26.94 34.80 2.96
C SER A 480 -27.48 35.33 1.63
N ALA A 481 -27.06 34.78 0.48
CA ALA A 481 -27.70 35.05 -0.81
C ALA A 481 -29.15 34.55 -0.87
N SER A 482 -29.54 33.59 -0.01
CA SER A 482 -30.94 33.20 0.24
C SER A 482 -31.30 33.52 1.71
N PRO A 483 -31.73 34.75 2.02
CA PRO A 483 -31.82 35.24 3.41
C PRO A 483 -32.92 34.56 4.25
N SER A 484 -33.94 33.95 3.62
CA SER A 484 -34.99 33.19 4.32
C SER A 484 -34.68 31.69 4.46
N ALA A 485 -33.61 31.21 3.82
CA ALA A 485 -33.24 29.80 3.89
C ALA A 485 -32.64 29.43 5.24
N SER A 486 -33.01 28.25 5.75
CA SER A 486 -32.36 27.59 6.87
C SER A 486 -31.66 26.30 6.45
N ASP A 487 -32.06 25.70 5.33
CA ASP A 487 -31.65 24.36 4.94
C ASP A 487 -31.26 24.30 3.47
N PHE A 488 -30.08 23.76 3.18
CA PHE A 488 -29.60 23.55 1.83
C PHE A 488 -29.27 22.09 1.56
N SER A 489 -29.41 21.67 0.30
CA SER A 489 -28.92 20.38 -0.20
C SER A 489 -27.80 20.64 -1.20
N VAL A 490 -26.61 20.10 -0.94
CA VAL A 490 -25.49 20.11 -1.89
C VAL A 490 -25.39 18.73 -2.50
N VAL A 491 -25.71 18.59 -3.78
CA VAL A 491 -25.65 17.32 -4.51
C VAL A 491 -24.56 17.41 -5.58
N ALA A 492 -23.70 16.41 -5.62
CA ALA A 492 -22.75 16.21 -6.69
C ALA A 492 -23.03 14.86 -7.39
N ARG A 493 -23.34 14.92 -8.67
CA ARG A 493 -23.42 13.75 -9.56
C ARG A 493 -22.17 13.72 -10.43
N VAL A 494 -21.40 12.66 -10.32
CA VAL A 494 -20.22 12.37 -11.12
C VAL A 494 -20.57 11.23 -12.07
N TYR A 495 -20.33 11.43 -13.36
CA TYR A 495 -20.65 10.44 -14.37
C TYR A 495 -19.69 10.56 -15.56
N ARG A 496 -19.56 9.49 -16.33
CA ARG A 496 -18.82 9.47 -17.60
C ARG A 496 -19.79 9.62 -18.76
N GLN A 497 -19.42 10.44 -19.73
CA GLN A 497 -20.17 10.60 -20.96
C GLN A 497 -19.28 10.24 -22.15
N LEU A 498 -19.51 9.07 -22.74
CA LEU A 498 -18.82 8.58 -23.93
C LEU A 498 -19.82 8.65 -25.09
N SER A 499 -19.74 9.71 -25.89
CA SER A 499 -20.74 10.03 -26.91
C SER A 499 -22.15 10.15 -26.30
N THR A 500 -23.09 9.29 -26.71
CA THR A 500 -24.46 9.23 -26.19
C THR A 500 -24.61 8.36 -24.95
N GLN A 501 -23.61 7.55 -24.63
CA GLN A 501 -23.64 6.67 -23.45
C GLN A 501 -23.24 7.46 -22.20
N VAL A 502 -24.05 7.31 -21.16
CA VAL A 502 -23.82 7.90 -19.84
C VAL A 502 -23.70 6.79 -18.82
N THR A 503 -22.55 6.73 -18.15
CA THR A 503 -22.28 5.76 -17.09
C THR A 503 -22.14 6.50 -15.76
N GLU A 504 -23.01 6.19 -14.81
CA GLU A 504 -22.91 6.76 -13.46
C GLU A 504 -21.63 6.30 -12.76
N VAL A 505 -20.90 7.25 -12.19
CA VAL A 505 -19.74 6.95 -11.33
C VAL A 505 -20.17 7.04 -9.87
N ALA A 506 -20.81 8.15 -9.48
CA ALA A 506 -21.34 8.34 -8.13
C ALA A 506 -22.32 9.50 -8.08
N THR A 507 -23.32 9.43 -7.21
CA THR A 507 -24.11 10.59 -6.78
C THR A 507 -24.04 10.67 -5.27
N GLN A 508 -23.64 11.83 -4.75
CA GLN A 508 -23.46 12.08 -3.32
C GLN A 508 -24.15 13.39 -2.95
N SER A 509 -24.74 13.44 -1.76
CA SER A 509 -25.46 14.61 -1.27
C SER A 509 -25.11 14.91 0.18
N LEU A 510 -25.03 16.19 0.51
CA LEU A 510 -24.75 16.68 1.84
C LEU A 510 -25.79 17.74 2.20
N ASN A 511 -26.48 17.55 3.33
CA ASN A 511 -27.44 18.53 3.84
C ASN A 511 -26.72 19.55 4.72
N VAL A 512 -27.02 20.82 4.51
CA VAL A 512 -26.41 21.95 5.20
C VAL A 512 -27.49 22.68 6.00
N HIS A 513 -27.33 22.74 7.31
CA HIS A 513 -28.28 23.37 8.21
C HIS A 513 -27.70 24.66 8.79
N LEU A 514 -28.39 25.78 8.57
CA LEU A 514 -28.12 27.06 9.24
C LEU A 514 -28.76 27.05 10.62
N ARG A 515 -27.92 26.93 11.64
CA ARG A 515 -28.35 27.01 13.04
C ARG A 515 -28.25 28.44 13.56
N GLU A 516 -28.70 28.63 14.79
CA GLU A 516 -28.58 29.92 15.50
C GLU A 516 -27.14 30.44 15.53
N ALA A 517 -27.01 31.76 15.68
CA ALA A 517 -25.72 32.41 15.77
C ALA A 517 -24.95 31.90 17.00
N LEU A 518 -23.64 31.84 16.88
CA LEU A 518 -22.79 31.51 18.02
C LEU A 518 -22.91 32.59 19.11
N PRO A 519 -22.82 32.20 20.39
CA PRO A 519 -22.69 33.17 21.48
C PRO A 519 -21.36 33.92 21.36
N SER A 520 -21.25 35.09 22.00
CA SER A 520 -19.93 35.72 22.21
C SER A 520 -18.97 34.76 22.89
N ALA A 521 -17.67 34.90 22.64
CA ALA A 521 -16.63 34.00 23.15
C ALA A 521 -16.83 32.54 22.72
N ALA A 522 -17.30 32.32 21.48
CA ALA A 522 -17.64 31.01 20.92
C ALA A 522 -16.46 30.02 20.86
N TYR A 523 -15.24 30.55 20.78
CA TYR A 523 -14.02 29.78 20.64
C TYR A 523 -13.05 30.08 21.76
N THR A 524 -12.39 29.05 22.26
CA THR A 524 -11.35 29.17 23.28
C THR A 524 -10.19 28.24 22.98
N ARG A 525 -8.99 28.68 23.33
CA ARG A 525 -7.80 27.82 23.42
C ARG A 525 -6.96 28.25 24.61
N TRP A 526 -6.13 27.34 25.09
CA TRP A 526 -5.25 27.60 26.23
C TRP A 526 -3.81 27.36 25.84
N ARG A 527 -2.94 28.24 26.30
CA ARG A 527 -1.51 28.00 26.31
C ARG A 527 -1.16 27.37 27.64
N SER A 528 -0.55 26.19 27.62
CA SER A 528 -0.10 25.53 28.83
C SER A 528 1.37 25.14 28.74
N GLN A 529 2.04 25.14 29.89
CA GLN A 529 3.36 24.56 30.05
C GLN A 529 3.20 23.15 30.63
N VAL A 530 3.39 22.14 29.79
CA VAL A 530 3.22 20.74 30.17
C VAL A 530 4.59 20.12 30.38
N ARG A 531 4.74 19.34 31.46
CA ARG A 531 5.88 18.45 31.66
C ARG A 531 5.65 17.17 30.88
N ASN A 532 6.42 16.96 29.82
CA ASN A 532 6.32 15.77 28.99
C ASN A 532 7.43 14.78 29.42
N PRO A 533 7.08 13.60 29.95
CA PRO A 533 8.08 12.62 30.34
C PRO A 533 8.89 12.16 29.13
N GLN A 534 10.21 12.17 29.28
CA GLN A 534 11.14 11.66 28.29
C GLN A 534 11.43 10.20 28.63
N ILE A 535 10.62 9.30 28.08
CA ILE A 535 10.82 7.86 28.23
C ILE A 535 11.43 7.36 26.93
N LYS A 536 12.58 6.70 27.01
CA LYS A 536 13.31 6.15 25.87
C LYS A 536 13.37 4.63 25.98
N LEU A 537 13.06 3.97 24.87
CA LEU A 537 13.30 2.54 24.73
C LEU A 537 14.75 2.31 24.34
N ASP A 538 15.43 1.40 25.03
CA ASP A 538 16.60 0.72 24.49
C ASP A 538 16.11 -0.48 23.65
N PRO A 539 16.24 -0.44 22.32
CA PRO A 539 15.75 -1.50 21.45
C PRO A 539 16.59 -2.78 21.51
N VAL A 540 17.82 -2.75 22.03
CA VAL A 540 18.71 -3.92 22.10
C VAL A 540 18.40 -4.72 23.37
N ALA A 541 18.23 -4.04 24.49
CA ALA A 541 17.85 -4.69 25.75
C ALA A 541 16.33 -4.87 25.92
N ASP A 542 15.52 -4.34 24.99
CA ASP A 542 14.06 -4.18 25.09
C ASP A 542 13.59 -3.60 26.45
N THR A 543 14.42 -2.70 27.01
CA THR A 543 14.16 -2.07 28.31
C THR A 543 13.81 -0.60 28.15
N TRP A 544 12.89 -0.14 28.98
CA TRP A 544 12.51 1.26 29.03
C TRP A 544 13.36 2.01 30.06
N SER A 545 13.79 3.23 29.71
CA SER A 545 14.49 4.15 30.61
C SER A 545 13.75 5.49 30.71
N TYR A 546 13.77 6.08 31.89
CA TYR A 546 13.22 7.42 32.14
C TYR A 546 14.36 8.44 32.19
N GLN A 547 14.31 9.45 31.31
CA GLN A 547 15.35 10.48 31.14
C GLN A 547 14.95 11.83 31.76
N GLY A 548 13.90 11.85 32.60
CA GLY A 548 13.35 13.08 33.19
C GLY A 548 12.17 13.66 32.41
N ASP A 549 11.78 14.88 32.76
CA ASP A 549 10.66 15.60 32.15
C ASP A 549 11.17 16.80 31.33
N ALA A 550 10.72 16.92 30.07
CA ALA A 550 10.93 18.13 29.28
C ALA A 550 9.74 19.08 29.44
N GLN A 551 10.00 20.37 29.69
CA GLN A 551 8.95 21.38 29.72
C GLN A 551 8.66 21.87 28.31
N VAL A 552 7.45 21.66 27.83
CA VAL A 552 7.03 22.12 26.50
C VAL A 552 5.86 23.09 26.67
N ARG A 553 5.99 24.27 26.07
CA ARG A 553 4.88 25.23 25.94
C ARG A 553 4.08 24.85 24.70
N ARG A 554 2.78 24.58 24.87
CA ARG A 554 1.89 24.22 23.77
C ARG A 554 0.61 25.03 23.84
N TRP A 555 0.13 25.43 22.68
CA TRP A 555 -1.26 25.83 22.52
C TRP A 555 -2.10 24.56 22.40
N SER A 556 -3.26 24.55 23.03
CA SER A 556 -4.31 23.61 22.67
C SER A 556 -4.81 23.93 21.26
N GLU A 557 -5.53 22.97 20.69
CA GLU A 557 -6.41 23.23 19.55
C GLU A 557 -7.48 24.27 19.96
N TRP A 558 -8.15 24.86 18.98
CA TRP A 558 -9.35 25.64 19.23
C TRP A 558 -10.52 24.72 19.60
N HIS A 559 -11.22 25.08 20.66
CA HIS A 559 -12.41 24.41 21.14
C HIS A 559 -13.61 25.34 21.03
N ARG A 560 -14.79 24.73 20.93
CA ARG A 560 -16.07 25.43 20.91
C ARG A 560 -16.68 25.48 22.30
N THR A 561 -17.03 26.67 22.77
CA THR A 561 -17.65 26.89 24.09
C THR A 561 -19.14 26.56 24.10
N ASP A 562 -19.78 26.60 22.93
CA ASP A 562 -21.19 26.23 22.73
C ASP A 562 -21.42 24.72 22.59
N ALA A 563 -20.35 23.91 22.68
CA ALA A 563 -20.40 22.46 22.52
C ALA A 563 -20.03 21.74 23.83
N PRO A 564 -20.59 20.56 24.12
CA PRO A 564 -20.23 19.77 25.29
C PRO A 564 -18.86 19.11 25.11
N CYS A 565 -17.80 19.90 25.11
CA CYS A 565 -16.43 19.42 25.07
C CYS A 565 -15.86 19.34 26.48
N HIS A 566 -15.60 18.12 26.97
CA HIS A 566 -14.98 17.93 28.28
C HIS A 566 -13.65 18.69 28.44
N ALA A 567 -12.91 18.93 27.35
CA ALA A 567 -11.67 19.69 27.39
C ALA A 567 -11.87 21.20 27.66
N VAL A 568 -13.04 21.77 27.31
CA VAL A 568 -13.39 23.17 27.62
C VAL A 568 -13.65 23.36 29.11
N ASN A 569 -14.23 22.35 29.76
CA ASN A 569 -14.61 22.39 31.16
C ASN A 569 -13.59 21.69 32.09
N ALA A 570 -12.54 21.08 31.54
CA ALA A 570 -11.52 20.43 32.33
C ALA A 570 -10.62 21.49 32.96
N THR A 571 -10.57 21.55 34.29
CA THR A 571 -9.58 22.34 35.03
C THR A 571 -8.19 21.87 34.65
N ASN A 572 -7.50 22.63 33.80
CA ASN A 572 -6.14 22.31 33.40
C ASN A 572 -5.20 22.61 34.58
N ARG A 573 -4.44 21.60 35.04
CA ARG A 573 -3.62 21.68 36.27
C ARG A 573 -2.35 22.54 36.13
N TYR A 574 -2.18 23.25 35.02
CA TYR A 574 -0.98 24.03 34.68
C TYR A 574 -1.33 25.52 34.57
N ARG A 575 -0.37 26.43 34.82
CA ARG A 575 -0.54 27.86 34.52
C ARG A 575 -0.95 28.01 33.06
N PHE A 576 -2.07 28.69 32.81
CA PHE A 576 -2.61 28.87 31.47
C PHE A 576 -2.81 30.35 31.11
N GLU A 577 -2.43 30.70 29.89
CA GLU A 577 -2.96 31.90 29.21
C GLU A 577 -4.17 31.43 28.40
N GLN A 578 -5.33 32.03 28.60
CA GLN A 578 -6.53 31.73 27.83
C GLN A 578 -6.69 32.75 26.71
N GLU A 579 -6.95 32.26 25.51
CA GLU A 579 -7.36 33.08 24.37
C GLU A 579 -8.79 32.72 24.00
N VAL A 580 -9.61 33.75 23.87
CA VAL A 580 -11.03 33.63 23.54
C VAL A 580 -11.29 34.44 22.28
N ALA A 581 -12.12 33.91 21.39
CA ALA A 581 -12.50 34.57 20.17
C ALA A 581 -13.98 34.34 19.87
N ASP A 582 -14.64 35.36 19.32
CA ASP A 582 -16.02 35.22 18.80
C ASP A 582 -16.04 34.41 17.49
N ARG A 583 -14.93 34.43 16.74
CA ARG A 583 -14.79 33.77 15.44
C ARG A 583 -13.46 33.03 15.34
N LEU A 584 -13.42 31.98 14.52
CA LEU A 584 -12.18 31.33 14.13
C LEU A 584 -11.19 32.34 13.52
N PRO A 585 -9.87 32.17 13.72
CA PRO A 585 -8.85 33.05 13.15
C PRO A 585 -8.64 32.86 11.63
N PHE A 586 -9.50 32.09 10.98
CA PHE A 586 -9.51 31.85 9.54
C PHE A 586 -10.94 31.61 9.05
N PRO A 587 -11.22 31.84 7.75
CA PRO A 587 -12.55 31.61 7.16
C PRO A 587 -13.01 30.16 7.19
N MET A 588 -14.32 29.91 7.27
CA MET A 588 -14.91 28.55 7.32
C MET A 588 -14.52 27.67 6.13
N ARG A 589 -14.32 28.24 4.94
CA ARG A 589 -13.82 27.51 3.75
C ARG A 589 -12.45 26.85 3.93
N LEU A 590 -11.70 27.20 4.98
CA LEU A 590 -10.37 26.66 5.29
C LEU A 590 -10.36 25.69 6.48
N LEU A 591 -11.53 25.26 6.99
CA LEU A 591 -11.63 24.32 8.11
C LEU A 591 -10.76 23.07 7.92
N GLU A 592 -10.89 22.39 6.78
CA GLU A 592 -10.13 21.16 6.51
C GLU A 592 -8.62 21.40 6.46
N THR A 593 -8.17 22.52 5.88
CA THR A 593 -6.73 22.86 5.85
C THR A 593 -6.16 23.21 7.23
N HIS A 594 -7.00 23.61 8.17
CA HIS A 594 -6.59 23.94 9.55
C HIS A 594 -7.01 22.88 10.58
N ARG A 595 -7.38 21.67 10.15
CA ARG A 595 -7.84 20.58 11.02
C ARG A 595 -6.93 20.29 12.22
N LYS A 596 -5.60 20.37 12.05
CA LYS A 596 -4.62 20.16 13.13
C LYS A 596 -4.69 21.19 14.27
N GLY A 597 -5.35 22.33 14.04
CA GLY A 597 -5.53 23.38 15.03
C GLY A 597 -6.93 23.40 15.64
N LEU A 598 -7.78 22.41 15.35
CA LEU A 598 -9.18 22.36 15.74
C LEU A 598 -9.48 21.08 16.51
N CYS A 599 -10.24 21.18 17.60
CA CYS A 599 -10.60 20.03 18.41
C CYS A 599 -11.45 19.03 17.60
N PRO A 600 -11.00 17.78 17.39
CA PRO A 600 -11.72 16.82 16.56
C PRO A 600 -13.14 16.54 17.05
N TYR A 601 -13.36 16.52 18.36
CA TYR A 601 -14.68 16.31 18.94
C TYR A 601 -15.61 17.51 18.74
N CYS A 602 -15.12 18.74 18.95
CA CYS A 602 -15.92 19.96 18.78
C CYS A 602 -16.32 20.21 17.33
N PHE A 603 -15.43 19.88 16.40
CA PHE A 603 -15.59 20.22 14.99
C PHE A 603 -16.03 19.05 14.13
N TYR A 604 -15.81 17.79 14.51
CA TYR A 604 -15.97 16.65 13.60
C TYR A 604 -16.58 15.39 14.23
N GLY A 605 -17.02 15.38 15.50
CA GLY A 605 -17.45 14.15 16.16
C GLY A 605 -18.26 14.26 17.46
N GLY A 606 -18.97 15.36 17.66
CA GLY A 606 -19.93 15.55 18.77
C GLY A 606 -21.30 16.06 18.25
N PRO A 607 -22.32 16.22 19.12
CA PRO A 607 -23.70 16.58 18.73
C PRO A 607 -23.85 17.88 17.93
N ALA A 608 -22.82 18.74 17.95
CA ALA A 608 -22.78 20.02 17.24
C ALA A 608 -21.62 20.12 16.24
N GLY A 609 -20.88 19.03 15.97
CA GLY A 609 -19.74 19.03 15.05
C GLY A 609 -20.16 19.32 13.60
N VAL A 610 -19.27 19.97 12.86
CA VAL A 610 -19.30 20.06 11.40
C VAL A 610 -18.74 18.73 10.87
N ASN A 611 -19.52 17.66 10.92
CA ASN A 611 -19.00 16.37 10.46
C ASN A 611 -18.57 16.48 8.99
N PRO A 612 -17.29 16.23 8.63
CA PRO A 612 -16.81 16.30 7.26
C PRO A 612 -16.85 14.91 6.59
N ALA A 613 -17.25 13.87 7.34
CA ALA A 613 -17.16 12.47 6.96
C ALA A 613 -18.32 11.62 7.55
N LEU A 614 -19.52 12.20 7.63
CA LEU A 614 -20.73 11.48 7.26
C LEU A 614 -21.16 11.98 5.89
#